data_AF-A0A6M0Q6M6-F1
#
_entry.id   AF-A0A6M0Q6M6-F1
#
_cell.length_a   1.000
_cell.length_b   1.000
_cell.length_c   1.000
_cell.angle_alpha   90.00
_cell.angle_beta   90.00
_cell.angle_gamma   90.00
#
_symmetry.space_group_name_H-M   'P 1'
#
loop_
_entity.id
_entity.type
_entity.pdbx_description
1 polymer ?
#
loop_
_entity_poly.entity_id
_entity_poly.type
_entity_poly.pdbx_seq_one_letter_code
_entity_poly.pdbx_strand_id
1 'polypeptide(L)'
;MIEQKIPEIPIDYLVVISNPQTIIRSTGSYSEALEKVTTSSNFINKLEALERLYQNESVNSRELKKLTKLLLANNQEGNPDVLSQFNISKDSLIEGVQCPNCFSIPMLRKYNKWFCPQCSNVSKDAHIPSISDYFLLFDSTITSKRFRTFTKITSRSISYRMLSSMDLVFTGDGKARVYLENRSKL
;
A
#
# COMPACT_ATOMS: atom_id res chain seq x y z
N MET A 1 -14.24 -7.62 -16.12
CA MET A 1 -13.66 -7.40 -17.47
C MET A 1 -14.68 -7.51 -18.60
N ILE A 2 -15.73 -8.35 -18.50
CA ILE A 2 -16.77 -8.51 -19.54
C ILE A 2 -17.67 -7.26 -19.70
N GLU A 3 -17.88 -6.48 -18.64
CA GLU A 3 -18.85 -5.37 -18.65
C GLU A 3 -18.43 -4.12 -19.46
N GLN A 4 -17.17 -3.99 -19.91
CA GLN A 4 -16.69 -2.74 -20.52
C GLN A 4 -16.34 -2.80 -22.02
N LYS A 5 -16.68 -3.90 -22.73
CA LYS A 5 -16.34 -4.10 -24.16
C LYS A 5 -14.87 -3.77 -24.44
N ILE A 6 -13.98 -4.44 -23.72
CA ILE A 6 -12.53 -4.40 -23.93
C ILE A 6 -12.18 -5.62 -24.79
N PRO A 7 -11.31 -5.49 -25.82
CA PRO A 7 -10.84 -6.66 -26.58
C PRO A 7 -10.17 -7.68 -25.65
N GLU A 8 -10.29 -8.97 -25.96
CA GLU A 8 -9.56 -10.01 -25.22
C GLU A 8 -8.07 -9.88 -25.53
N ILE A 9 -7.31 -9.40 -24.54
CA ILE A 9 -5.85 -9.30 -24.62
C ILE A 9 -5.28 -10.59 -24.03
N PRO A 10 -4.55 -11.40 -24.81
CA PRO A 10 -3.92 -12.59 -24.28
C PRO A 10 -2.85 -12.19 -23.26
N ILE A 11 -2.97 -12.68 -22.03
CA ILE A 11 -1.97 -12.54 -20.98
C ILE A 11 -1.33 -13.91 -20.78
N ASP A 12 -0.07 -14.05 -21.19
CA ASP A 12 0.71 -15.26 -21.02
C ASP A 12 1.78 -15.05 -19.93
N TYR A 13 2.26 -16.14 -19.33
CA TYR A 13 3.33 -16.10 -18.34
C TYR A 13 4.32 -17.24 -18.55
N LEU A 14 5.58 -16.96 -18.24
CA LEU A 14 6.66 -17.93 -18.31
C LEU A 14 7.55 -17.80 -17.07
N VAL A 15 7.75 -18.90 -16.36
CA VAL A 15 8.61 -18.98 -15.19
C VAL A 15 9.98 -19.46 -15.63
N VAL A 16 11.01 -18.63 -15.40
CA VAL A 16 12.39 -18.93 -15.78
C VAL A 16 13.23 -19.20 -14.53
N ILE A 17 13.82 -20.38 -14.45
CA ILE A 17 14.74 -20.74 -13.37
C ILE A 17 16.17 -20.41 -13.81
N SER A 18 16.81 -19.51 -13.07
CA SER A 18 18.15 -19.01 -13.38
C SER A 18 19.28 -20.01 -13.10
N ASN A 19 19.06 -20.95 -12.19
CA ASN A 19 20.07 -21.97 -11.85
C ASN A 19 20.19 -23.03 -12.98
N PRO A 20 21.34 -23.11 -13.67
CA PRO A 20 21.54 -24.01 -14.80
C PRO A 20 21.55 -25.50 -14.43
N GLN A 21 21.74 -25.85 -13.14
CA GLN A 21 21.71 -27.23 -12.67
C GLN A 21 20.28 -27.74 -12.34
N THR A 22 19.28 -26.89 -12.53
CA THR A 22 17.89 -27.25 -12.18
C THR A 22 17.34 -28.29 -13.14
N ILE A 23 16.83 -29.40 -12.59
CA ILE A 23 16.09 -30.41 -13.33
C ILE A 23 14.60 -30.20 -13.07
N ILE A 24 13.86 -29.81 -14.10
CA ILE A 24 12.41 -29.67 -14.03
C ILE A 24 11.80 -31.06 -14.23
N ARG A 25 11.08 -31.57 -13.21
CA ARG A 25 10.32 -32.81 -13.28
C ARG A 25 8.86 -32.51 -12.99
N SER A 26 7.96 -33.02 -13.83
CA SER A 26 6.52 -32.98 -13.57
C SER A 26 6.01 -34.40 -13.33
N THR A 27 5.09 -34.57 -12.38
CA THR A 27 4.32 -35.81 -12.25
C THR A 27 3.28 -35.83 -13.37
N GLY A 28 3.01 -37.02 -13.94
CA GLY A 28 2.35 -37.20 -15.25
C GLY A 28 0.95 -36.57 -15.46
N SER A 29 0.41 -35.87 -14.46
CA SER A 29 -0.87 -35.18 -14.51
C SER A 29 -0.76 -33.66 -14.73
N TYR A 30 0.44 -33.06 -14.67
CA TYR A 30 0.63 -31.61 -14.77
C TYR A 30 1.59 -31.21 -15.91
N SER A 31 1.21 -31.51 -17.14
CA SER A 31 1.98 -31.19 -18.35
C SER A 31 2.14 -29.69 -18.59
N GLU A 32 1.18 -28.88 -18.16
CA GLU A 32 1.22 -27.42 -18.29
C GLU A 32 2.44 -26.79 -17.58
N ALA A 33 2.91 -27.37 -16.47
CA ALA A 33 4.14 -26.91 -15.82
C ALA A 33 5.37 -27.05 -16.73
N LEU A 34 5.43 -28.07 -17.59
CA LEU A 34 6.55 -28.24 -18.52
C LEU A 34 6.48 -27.22 -19.67
N GLU A 35 5.30 -26.67 -19.96
CA GLU A 35 5.11 -25.59 -20.94
C GLU A 35 5.37 -24.21 -20.34
N LYS A 36 4.99 -23.97 -19.09
CA LYS A 36 5.11 -22.66 -18.44
C LYS A 36 6.37 -22.46 -17.61
N VAL A 37 7.11 -23.53 -17.28
CA VAL A 37 8.38 -23.45 -16.56
C VAL A 37 9.53 -23.81 -17.50
N THR A 38 10.63 -23.08 -17.44
CA THR A 38 11.82 -23.33 -18.27
C THR A 38 13.09 -22.95 -17.54
N THR A 39 14.22 -23.47 -18.01
CA THR A 39 15.55 -23.04 -17.57
C THR A 39 15.97 -21.79 -18.34
N SER A 40 16.91 -21.02 -17.78
CA SER A 40 17.53 -19.87 -18.45
C SER A 40 18.10 -20.23 -19.83
N SER A 41 18.67 -21.42 -19.98
CA SER A 41 19.21 -21.91 -21.26
C SER A 41 18.17 -22.09 -22.36
N ASN A 42 16.91 -22.34 -22.01
CA ASN A 42 15.82 -22.59 -22.97
C ASN A 42 14.81 -21.43 -23.02
N PHE A 43 15.13 -20.29 -22.39
CA PHE A 43 14.27 -19.12 -22.37
C PHE A 43 14.04 -18.55 -23.77
N ILE A 44 15.10 -18.34 -24.55
CA ILE A 44 15.02 -17.75 -25.90
C ILE A 44 14.09 -18.58 -26.80
N ASN A 45 14.24 -19.90 -26.81
CA ASN A 45 13.39 -20.78 -27.61
C ASN A 45 11.91 -20.67 -27.24
N LYS A 46 11.59 -20.56 -25.94
CA LYS A 46 10.20 -20.38 -25.49
C LYS A 46 9.65 -18.99 -25.80
N LEU A 47 10.49 -17.96 -25.68
CA LEU A 47 10.11 -16.60 -26.07
C LEU A 47 9.76 -16.54 -27.56
N GLU A 48 10.63 -17.08 -28.43
CA GLU A 48 10.36 -17.15 -29.87
C GLU A 48 9.10 -17.94 -30.20
N ALA A 49 8.83 -19.04 -29.47
CA ALA A 49 7.60 -19.80 -29.64
C ALA A 49 6.36 -18.97 -29.29
N LEU A 50 6.41 -18.19 -28.20
CA LEU A 50 5.32 -17.28 -27.80
C LEU A 50 5.13 -16.14 -28.82
N GLU A 51 6.22 -15.54 -29.30
CA GLU A 51 6.16 -14.50 -30.35
C GLU A 51 5.52 -15.04 -31.64
N ARG A 52 5.79 -16.29 -32.01
CA ARG A 52 5.14 -16.94 -33.17
C ARG A 52 3.66 -17.24 -32.94
N LEU A 53 3.23 -17.48 -31.71
CA LEU A 53 1.82 -17.69 -31.37
C LEU A 53 1.02 -16.37 -31.44
N TYR A 54 1.63 -15.26 -31.03
CA TYR A 54 1.00 -13.94 -30.94
C TYR A 54 1.53 -12.95 -32.00
N GLN A 55 1.42 -13.30 -33.28
CA GLN A 55 1.93 -12.46 -34.39
C GLN A 55 1.07 -11.22 -34.70
N ASN A 56 -0.21 -11.25 -34.35
CA ASN A 56 -1.15 -10.18 -34.65
C ASN A 56 -1.30 -9.25 -33.44
N GLU A 57 -1.29 -7.94 -33.68
CA GLU A 57 -1.66 -6.97 -32.65
C GLU A 57 -3.09 -7.23 -32.17
N SER A 58 -3.24 -7.55 -30.89
CA SER A 58 -4.54 -7.82 -30.26
C SER A 58 -5.35 -6.54 -29.97
N VAL A 59 -4.71 -5.37 -30.04
CA VAL A 59 -5.31 -4.08 -29.70
C VAL A 59 -4.81 -2.99 -30.64
N ASN A 60 -5.72 -2.26 -31.28
CA ASN A 60 -5.34 -1.12 -32.12
C ASN A 60 -5.23 0.20 -31.31
N SER A 61 -4.66 1.25 -31.92
CA SER A 61 -4.46 2.56 -31.26
C SER A 61 -5.75 3.18 -30.68
N ARG A 62 -6.91 2.95 -31.30
CA ARG A 62 -8.20 3.48 -30.81
C ARG A 62 -8.64 2.75 -29.55
N GLU A 63 -8.53 1.43 -29.54
CA GLU A 63 -8.84 0.59 -28.38
C GLU A 63 -7.89 0.86 -27.22
N LEU A 64 -6.61 1.05 -27.51
CA LEU A 64 -5.61 1.42 -26.50
C LEU A 64 -5.96 2.75 -25.83
N LYS A 65 -6.32 3.78 -26.61
CA LYS A 65 -6.80 5.07 -26.06
C LYS A 65 -8.05 4.92 -25.20
N LYS A 66 -9.00 4.06 -25.62
CA LYS A 66 -10.19 3.76 -24.84
C LYS A 66 -9.82 3.08 -23.53
N LEU A 67 -8.92 2.10 -23.56
CA LEU A 67 -8.41 1.39 -22.39
C LEU A 67 -7.72 2.34 -21.41
N THR A 68 -6.82 3.21 -21.90
CA THR A 68 -6.18 4.24 -21.07
C THR A 68 -7.21 5.12 -20.38
N LYS A 69 -8.23 5.60 -21.11
CA LYS A 69 -9.28 6.45 -20.52
C LYS A 69 -10.09 5.69 -19.47
N LEU A 70 -10.41 4.42 -19.71
CA LEU A 70 -11.12 3.58 -18.75
C LEU A 70 -10.29 3.31 -17.50
N LEU A 71 -9.00 2.98 -17.65
CA LEU A 71 -8.09 2.78 -16.53
C LEU A 71 -7.95 4.07 -15.72
N LEU A 72 -7.75 5.22 -16.35
CA LEU A 72 -7.65 6.50 -15.63
C LEU A 72 -8.97 6.88 -14.94
N ALA A 73 -10.11 6.64 -15.57
CA ALA A 73 -11.42 6.98 -15.01
C ALA A 73 -11.82 6.05 -13.84
N ASN A 74 -11.39 4.79 -13.87
CA ASN A 74 -11.67 3.79 -12.83
C ASN A 74 -10.49 3.57 -11.88
N ASN A 75 -9.37 4.29 -12.06
CA ASN A 75 -8.26 4.25 -11.14
C ASN A 75 -8.74 4.85 -9.83
N GLN A 76 -8.92 3.99 -8.83
CA GLN A 76 -9.16 4.41 -7.47
C GLN A 76 -7.91 4.05 -6.69
N GLU A 77 -7.36 5.02 -5.96
CA GLU A 77 -6.31 4.73 -4.99
C GLU A 77 -6.82 3.64 -4.05
N GLY A 78 -6.20 2.47 -4.13
CA GLY A 78 -6.54 1.36 -3.28
C GLY A 78 -6.26 1.76 -1.83
N ASN A 79 -7.32 1.82 -1.01
CA ASN A 79 -7.20 1.82 0.44
C ASN A 79 -7.81 0.53 0.98
N PRO A 80 -7.24 -0.64 0.64
CA PRO A 80 -7.77 -1.91 1.12
C PRO A 80 -7.68 -1.96 2.63
N ASP A 81 -8.66 -2.61 3.26
CA ASP A 81 -8.56 -2.93 4.69
C ASP A 81 -7.50 -4.02 4.88
N VAL A 82 -6.25 -3.60 4.99
CA VAL A 82 -5.08 -4.47 5.13
C VAL A 82 -5.19 -5.35 6.37
N LEU A 83 -5.84 -4.88 7.44
CA LEU A 83 -6.01 -5.68 8.65
C LEU A 83 -6.94 -6.85 8.40
N SER A 84 -8.08 -6.60 7.74
CA SER A 84 -9.00 -7.66 7.35
C SER A 84 -8.36 -8.64 6.36
N GLN A 85 -7.56 -8.15 5.41
CA GLN A 85 -6.85 -9.01 4.44
C GLN A 85 -5.89 -10.00 5.12
N PHE A 86 -5.20 -9.57 6.17
CA PHE A 86 -4.23 -10.39 6.90
C PHE A 86 -4.80 -11.01 8.19
N ASN A 87 -6.11 -10.90 8.44
CA ASN A 87 -6.77 -11.35 9.68
C ASN A 87 -6.10 -10.81 10.96
N ILE A 88 -5.67 -9.54 10.94
CA ILE A 88 -5.05 -8.86 12.08
C ILE A 88 -6.13 -8.12 12.87
N SER A 89 -6.23 -8.39 14.17
CA SER A 89 -7.14 -7.62 15.04
C SER A 89 -6.60 -6.22 15.28
N LYS A 90 -7.46 -5.19 15.18
CA LYS A 90 -7.12 -3.81 15.54
C LYS A 90 -6.57 -3.67 16.97
N ASP A 91 -7.03 -4.51 17.90
CA ASP A 91 -6.58 -4.48 19.30
C ASP A 91 -5.13 -5.00 19.47
N SER A 92 -4.60 -5.70 18.48
CA SER A 92 -3.20 -6.17 18.48
C SER A 92 -2.21 -5.08 18.07
N LEU A 93 -2.70 -3.97 17.52
CA LEU A 93 -1.86 -2.86 17.07
C LEU A 93 -1.38 -2.01 18.23
N ILE A 94 -0.10 -1.64 18.18
CA ILE A 94 0.52 -0.78 19.19
C ILE A 94 0.20 0.67 18.86
N GLU A 95 -0.55 1.35 19.73
CA GLU A 95 -0.84 2.77 19.60
C GLU A 95 0.32 3.64 20.14
N GLY A 96 0.71 4.66 19.38
CA GLY A 96 1.72 5.62 19.79
C GLY A 96 2.39 6.34 18.64
N VAL A 97 3.23 7.33 18.98
CA VAL A 97 4.13 7.96 18.01
C VAL A 97 5.35 7.08 17.79
N GLN A 98 5.68 6.79 16.54
CA GLN A 98 6.80 5.95 16.16
C GLN A 98 8.12 6.74 16.13
N CYS A 99 9.20 6.11 16.58
CA CYS A 99 10.53 6.67 16.45
C CYS A 99 11.03 6.60 14.99
N PRO A 100 11.44 7.73 14.36
CA PRO A 100 11.94 7.70 12.99
C PRO A 100 13.33 7.06 12.83
N ASN A 101 14.02 6.76 13.94
CA ASN A 101 15.38 6.19 13.91
C ASN A 101 15.40 4.68 14.15
N CYS A 102 14.61 4.18 15.11
CA CYS A 102 14.60 2.75 15.48
C CYS A 102 13.22 2.10 15.38
N PHE A 103 12.22 2.81 14.86
CA PHE A 103 10.85 2.32 14.64
C PHE A 103 10.09 1.84 15.89
N SER A 104 10.66 2.02 17.09
CA SER A 104 9.98 1.70 18.34
C SER A 104 8.78 2.61 18.62
N ILE A 105 7.76 2.04 19.25
CA ILE A 105 6.51 2.70 19.64
C ILE A 105 6.23 2.34 21.12
N PRO A 106 5.79 3.29 21.97
CA PRO A 106 5.58 4.71 21.71
C PRO A 106 6.81 5.58 22.06
N MET A 107 7.01 6.66 21.32
CA MET A 107 7.79 7.82 21.79
C MET A 107 7.04 8.57 22.89
N LEU A 108 7.79 9.11 23.84
CA LEU A 108 7.26 9.90 24.96
C LEU A 108 7.32 11.38 24.65
N ARG A 109 6.23 12.11 24.97
CA ARG A 109 6.24 13.56 24.85
C ARG A 109 6.96 14.19 26.04
N LYS A 110 8.09 14.86 25.80
CA LYS A 110 8.81 15.67 26.80
C LYS A 110 8.91 17.11 26.32
N TYR A 111 8.30 18.04 27.06
CA TYR A 111 8.20 19.45 26.68
C TYR A 111 7.61 19.62 25.26
N ASN A 112 8.37 20.22 24.36
CA ASN A 112 8.00 20.45 22.97
C ASN A 112 8.57 19.41 21.98
N LYS A 113 9.16 18.29 22.46
CA LYS A 113 9.74 17.23 21.62
C LYS A 113 9.24 15.83 21.97
N TRP A 114 9.30 14.94 20.98
CA TRP A 114 9.13 13.49 21.12
C TRP A 114 10.47 12.87 21.45
N PHE A 115 10.51 12.06 22.49
CA PHE A 115 11.71 11.38 22.98
C PHE A 115 11.51 9.87 22.88
N CYS A 116 12.43 9.17 22.22
CA CYS A 116 12.42 7.72 22.13
C CYS A 116 13.09 7.10 23.37
N PRO A 117 12.39 6.27 24.17
CA PRO A 117 13.00 5.61 25.33
C PRO A 117 14.01 4.51 24.95
N GLN A 118 13.95 3.97 23.73
CA GLN A 118 14.81 2.86 23.29
C GLN A 118 16.17 3.35 22.75
N CYS A 119 16.19 4.34 21.87
CA CYS A 119 17.42 4.82 21.23
C CYS A 119 17.81 6.26 21.59
N SER A 120 17.07 6.90 22.51
CA SER A 120 17.26 8.29 22.94
C SER A 120 17.12 9.35 21.83
N ASN A 121 16.66 8.97 20.63
CA ASN A 121 16.42 9.91 19.54
C ASN A 121 15.31 10.91 19.90
N VAL A 122 15.46 12.14 19.40
CA VAL A 122 14.55 13.25 19.66
C VAL A 122 14.02 13.80 18.34
N SER A 123 12.70 13.91 18.21
CA SER A 123 12.04 14.50 17.05
C SER A 123 11.00 15.53 17.47
N LYS A 124 10.80 16.58 16.67
CA LYS A 124 9.74 17.58 16.92
C LYS A 124 8.41 17.16 16.30
N ASP A 125 8.47 16.35 15.26
CA ASP A 125 7.47 16.13 14.23
C ASP A 125 7.15 14.65 13.98
N ALA A 126 7.70 13.71 14.76
CA ALA A 126 7.44 12.28 14.63
C ALA A 126 5.95 11.89 14.65
N HIS A 127 5.11 12.72 15.28
CA HIS A 127 3.65 12.56 15.24
C HIS A 127 3.02 12.69 13.85
N ILE A 128 3.66 13.39 12.89
CA ILE A 128 3.13 13.59 11.54
C ILE A 128 3.04 12.25 10.80
N PRO A 129 4.15 11.50 10.58
CA PRO A 129 4.08 10.21 9.90
C PRO A 129 3.23 9.19 10.67
N SER A 130 3.28 9.18 12.01
CA SER A 130 2.44 8.28 12.81
C SER A 130 0.94 8.53 12.66
N ILE A 131 0.53 9.73 12.26
CA ILE A 131 -0.89 10.03 11.99
C ILE A 131 -1.30 9.60 10.59
N SER A 132 -0.40 9.67 9.60
CA SER A 132 -0.63 9.01 8.31
C SER A 132 -0.79 7.49 8.50
N ASP A 133 0.07 6.86 9.28
CA ASP A 133 -0.07 5.43 9.64
C ASP A 133 -1.42 5.14 10.33
N TYR A 134 -1.87 6.06 11.19
CA TYR A 134 -3.17 5.95 11.82
C TYR A 134 -4.31 5.89 10.80
N PHE A 135 -4.27 6.73 9.76
CA PHE A 135 -5.31 6.77 8.73
C PHE A 135 -5.36 5.52 7.85
N LEU A 136 -4.22 4.85 7.69
CA LEU A 136 -4.11 3.60 6.93
C LEU A 136 -4.54 2.38 7.74
N LEU A 137 -4.23 2.35 9.05
CA LEU A 137 -4.40 1.15 9.87
C LEU A 137 -5.65 1.17 10.74
N PHE A 138 -6.05 2.32 11.28
CA PHE A 138 -7.10 2.38 12.30
C PHE A 138 -8.42 2.90 11.74
N ASP A 139 -8.42 4.13 11.23
CA ASP A 139 -9.63 4.82 10.79
C ASP A 139 -9.29 5.97 9.82
N SER A 140 -10.11 6.18 8.80
CA SER A 140 -10.00 7.28 7.83
C SER A 140 -10.14 8.69 8.45
N THR A 141 -10.63 8.79 9.69
CA THR A 141 -10.80 10.07 10.39
C THR A 141 -10.25 10.03 11.80
N ILE A 142 -9.85 11.20 12.31
CA ILE A 142 -9.38 11.32 13.69
C ILE A 142 -9.97 12.54 14.39
N THR A 143 -10.43 12.34 15.62
CA THR A 143 -10.85 13.44 16.51
C THR A 143 -9.71 13.84 17.43
N SER A 144 -9.77 15.05 18.00
CA SER A 144 -8.82 15.46 19.05
C SER A 144 -8.80 14.50 20.26
N LYS A 145 -9.95 13.89 20.60
CA LYS A 145 -10.04 12.87 21.65
C LYS A 145 -9.29 11.60 21.25
N ARG A 146 -9.50 11.10 20.04
CA ARG A 146 -8.86 9.87 19.56
C ARG A 146 -7.34 10.06 19.36
N PHE A 147 -6.92 11.20 18.84
CA PHE A 147 -5.50 11.59 18.74
C PHE A 147 -4.80 11.52 20.10
N ARG A 148 -5.44 12.03 21.17
CA ARG A 148 -4.89 11.96 22.53
C ARG A 148 -4.68 10.54 23.01
N THR A 149 -5.67 9.66 22.79
CA THR A 149 -5.57 8.24 23.16
C THR A 149 -4.44 7.58 22.38
N PHE A 150 -4.39 7.77 21.06
CA PHE A 150 -3.37 7.21 20.18
C PHE A 150 -1.95 7.67 20.56
N THR A 151 -1.72 8.98 20.65
CA THR A 151 -0.38 9.54 20.94
C THR A 151 -0.03 9.55 22.43
N LYS A 152 -0.93 9.08 23.30
CA LYS A 152 -0.84 9.13 24.77
C LYS A 152 -0.60 10.54 25.35
N ILE A 153 -1.17 11.57 24.72
CA ILE A 153 -1.11 12.95 25.21
C ILE A 153 -2.32 13.25 26.11
N THR A 154 -2.07 13.84 27.28
CA THR A 154 -3.14 14.19 28.23
C THR A 154 -3.80 15.53 27.91
N SER A 155 -3.08 16.51 27.38
CA SER A 155 -3.58 17.87 27.16
C SER A 155 -4.40 18.03 25.87
N ARG A 156 -5.66 18.48 26.01
CA ARG A 156 -6.53 18.83 24.88
C ARG A 156 -5.95 19.94 24.01
N SER A 157 -5.44 21.01 24.64
CA SER A 157 -4.93 22.17 23.91
C SER A 157 -3.68 21.83 23.08
N ILE A 158 -2.81 20.95 23.59
CA ILE A 158 -1.63 20.48 22.84
C ILE A 158 -2.06 19.67 21.62
N SER A 159 -2.98 18.72 21.80
CA SER A 159 -3.48 17.89 20.69
C SER A 159 -4.17 18.71 19.62
N TYR A 160 -5.00 19.69 20.03
CA TYR A 160 -5.63 20.61 19.07
C TYR A 160 -4.58 21.39 18.27
N ARG A 161 -3.55 21.93 18.94
CA ARG A 161 -2.48 22.67 18.27
C ARG A 161 -1.68 21.78 17.31
N MET A 162 -1.35 20.56 17.70
CA MET A 162 -0.64 19.60 16.84
C MET A 162 -1.48 19.24 15.60
N LEU A 163 -2.74 18.85 15.79
CA LEU A 163 -3.66 18.55 14.68
C LEU A 163 -3.83 19.74 13.73
N SER A 164 -3.96 20.94 14.27
CA SER A 164 -4.13 22.16 13.47
C SER A 164 -2.83 22.64 12.80
N SER A 165 -1.67 22.16 13.25
CA SER A 165 -0.37 22.47 12.62
C SER A 165 0.02 21.50 11.51
N MET A 166 -0.68 20.37 11.38
CA MET A 166 -0.48 19.40 10.30
C MET A 166 -1.29 19.79 9.07
N ASP A 167 -0.85 19.36 7.88
CA ASP A 167 -1.58 19.54 6.59
C ASP A 167 -2.76 18.55 6.51
N LEU A 168 -3.74 18.71 7.41
CA LEU A 168 -4.95 17.90 7.49
C LEU A 168 -6.18 18.70 7.09
N VAL A 169 -7.06 18.07 6.32
CA VAL A 169 -8.40 18.61 6.05
C VAL A 169 -9.27 18.38 7.28
N PHE A 170 -10.19 19.28 7.60
CA PHE A 170 -11.13 19.07 8.69
C PHE A 170 -12.54 19.46 8.31
N THR A 171 -13.51 18.79 8.93
CA THR A 171 -14.93 19.11 8.84
C THR A 171 -15.54 19.26 10.23
N GLY A 172 -16.64 20.01 10.34
CA GLY A 172 -17.29 20.29 11.61
C GLY A 172 -16.64 21.38 12.46
N ASP A 173 -17.38 21.88 13.44
CA ASP A 173 -16.95 22.96 14.32
C ASP A 173 -16.84 22.53 15.80
N GLY A 174 -15.90 23.13 16.51
CA GLY A 174 -15.67 22.92 17.94
C GLY A 174 -15.50 21.46 18.34
N LYS A 175 -16.50 20.91 19.06
CA LYS A 175 -16.49 19.51 19.54
C LYS A 175 -16.79 18.49 18.43
N ALA A 176 -17.43 18.90 17.35
CA ALA A 176 -17.75 18.05 16.20
C ALA A 176 -16.61 18.02 15.17
N ARG A 177 -15.48 18.71 15.42
CA ARG A 177 -14.36 18.73 14.49
C ARG A 177 -13.69 17.36 14.35
N VAL A 178 -13.63 16.88 13.12
CA VAL A 178 -12.92 15.68 12.68
C VAL A 178 -11.87 16.06 11.64
N TYR A 179 -10.72 15.41 11.70
CA TYR A 179 -9.59 15.63 10.81
C TYR A 179 -9.42 14.41 9.89
N LEU A 180 -9.02 14.68 8.65
CA LEU A 180 -8.80 13.72 7.57
C LEU A 180 -7.46 14.01 6.90
N GLU A 181 -6.85 12.98 6.31
CA GLU A 181 -5.63 13.12 5.54
C GLU A 181 -5.86 13.91 4.24
N ASN A 182 -4.93 14.81 3.90
CA ASN A 182 -4.96 15.52 2.64
C ASN A 182 -4.33 14.67 1.52
N ARG A 183 -5.13 13.81 0.90
CA ARG A 183 -4.67 12.88 -0.17
C ARG A 183 -4.42 13.54 -1.53
N SER A 184 -4.59 14.86 -1.65
CA SER A 184 -4.45 15.60 -2.91
C SER A 184 -3.01 15.76 -3.44
N LYS A 185 -2.01 15.11 -2.81
CA LYS A 185 -0.58 15.30 -3.06
C LYS A 185 0.25 14.00 -3.11
N LEU A 186 -0.38 12.83 -3.14
CA LEU A 186 0.32 11.57 -3.40
C LEU A 186 0.60 11.40 -4.90
#